data_AF-A0A3M1ALT7-F1
#
_entry.id   AF-A0A3M1ALT7-F1
#
_cell.length_a   1.000
_cell.length_b   1.000
_cell.length_c   1.000
_cell.angle_alpha   90.00
_cell.angle_beta   90.00
_cell.angle_gamma   90.00
#
_symmetry.space_group_name_H-M   'P 1'
#
loop_
_entity.id
_entity.type
_entity.pdbx_description
1 polymer ?
#
loop_
_entity_poly.entity_id
_entity_poly.type
_entity_poly.pdbx_seq_one_letter_code
_entity_poly.pdbx_strand_id
1 'polypeptide(L)'
;MKYMQNGGFRTHPMMRLTLVFALVFFSGFWVTTAMMYFSKMSLTPASVVHYYRGSQANFTLPKTFGSMLEVTHGHLPVMGLVALLLTHLFIFTGYSKFVKTIFIAGFFVFAFLGELSSWLVRFVHPGFAILKIACFAGLEVSMAFIIWGLFKLLLAGKRRALQQPRKRKMPIQFLEN
;
A
#
# COMPACT_ATOMS: atom_id res chain seq x y z
N MET A 1 22.90 19.91 9.77
CA MET A 1 22.26 19.02 8.77
C MET A 1 22.70 17.53 8.82
N LYS A 2 23.65 17.13 9.68
CA LYS A 2 24.18 15.75 9.79
C LYS A 2 23.13 14.68 10.20
N TYR A 3 22.04 15.08 10.88
CA TYR A 3 21.02 14.16 11.42
C TYR A 3 20.18 13.47 10.33
N MET A 4 19.79 14.22 9.28
CA MET A 4 19.03 13.68 8.15
C MET A 4 19.90 12.82 7.23
N GLN A 5 21.16 13.19 7.02
CA GLN A 5 22.11 12.44 6.18
C GLN A 5 22.51 11.09 6.79
N ASN A 6 22.65 11.00 8.13
CA ASN A 6 23.08 9.77 8.81
C ASN A 6 21.92 8.80 9.10
N GLY A 7 20.68 9.15 8.73
CA GLY A 7 19.51 8.31 9.00
C GLY A 7 19.07 8.31 10.46
N GLY A 8 19.32 9.38 11.21
CA GLY A 8 18.95 9.49 12.64
C GLY A 8 17.45 9.31 12.90
N PHE A 9 16.62 9.58 11.90
CA PHE A 9 15.19 9.31 11.91
C PHE A 9 14.88 7.83 12.19
N ARG A 10 15.67 6.88 11.66
CA ARG A 10 15.46 5.42 11.83
C ARG A 10 15.53 4.96 13.29
N THR A 11 16.19 5.73 14.16
CA THR A 11 16.36 5.42 15.57
C THR A 11 15.41 6.22 16.48
N HIS A 12 14.66 7.19 15.95
CA HIS A 12 13.78 8.04 16.76
C HIS A 12 12.53 7.27 17.23
N PRO A 13 12.27 7.17 18.54
CA PRO A 13 11.23 6.29 19.08
C PRO A 13 9.82 6.68 18.61
N MET A 14 9.50 7.98 18.56
CA MET A 14 8.16 8.44 18.14
C MET A 14 7.86 8.15 16.67
N MET A 15 8.87 8.28 15.80
CA MET A 15 8.70 7.99 14.38
C MET A 15 8.54 6.49 14.14
N ARG A 16 9.23 5.66 14.93
CA ARG A 16 9.06 4.21 14.88
C ARG A 16 7.67 3.81 15.37
N LEU A 17 7.18 4.44 16.43
CA LEU A 17 5.84 4.18 16.95
C LEU A 17 4.76 4.47 15.91
N THR A 18 4.80 5.66 15.27
CA THR A 18 3.85 5.99 14.21
C THR A 18 3.97 5.06 13.00
N LEU A 19 5.20 4.66 12.63
CA LEU A 19 5.42 3.69 11.56
C LEU A 19 4.88 2.29 11.91
N VAL A 20 4.99 1.83 13.16
CA VAL A 20 4.36 0.56 13.60
C VAL A 20 2.86 0.64 13.41
N PHE A 21 2.21 1.67 13.96
CA PHE A 21 0.76 1.81 13.85
C PHE A 21 0.31 1.89 12.40
N ALA A 22 0.97 2.72 11.59
CA ALA A 22 0.69 2.80 10.16
C ALA A 22 0.79 1.42 9.49
N LEU A 23 1.86 0.66 9.75
CA LEU A 23 2.03 -0.68 9.15
C LEU A 23 0.97 -1.68 9.60
N VAL A 24 0.50 -1.61 10.85
CA VAL A 24 -0.61 -2.45 11.33
C VAL A 24 -1.88 -2.13 10.53
N PHE A 25 -2.24 -0.86 10.40
CA PHE A 25 -3.42 -0.46 9.62
C PHE A 25 -3.30 -0.80 8.14
N PHE A 26 -2.13 -0.57 7.52
CA PHE A 26 -1.93 -0.92 6.10
C PHE A 26 -1.84 -2.41 5.83
N SER A 27 -1.32 -3.20 6.76
CA SER A 27 -1.36 -4.67 6.65
C SER A 27 -2.78 -5.19 6.79
N GLY A 28 -3.57 -4.63 7.72
CA GLY A 28 -4.99 -4.91 7.84
C GLY A 28 -5.74 -4.56 6.56
N PHE A 29 -5.54 -3.35 6.03
CA PHE A 29 -6.11 -2.89 4.77
C PHE A 29 -5.73 -3.80 3.59
N TRP A 30 -4.48 -4.25 3.52
CA TRP A 30 -4.02 -5.20 2.50
C TRP A 30 -4.77 -6.53 2.58
N VAL A 31 -4.85 -7.12 3.77
CA VAL A 31 -5.57 -8.38 3.98
C VAL A 31 -7.06 -8.23 3.67
N THR A 32 -7.71 -7.16 4.15
CA THR A 32 -9.15 -6.96 3.93
C THR A 32 -9.46 -6.64 2.47
N THR A 33 -8.56 -5.96 1.74
CA THR A 33 -8.69 -5.74 0.29
C THR A 33 -8.71 -7.07 -0.45
N ALA A 34 -7.75 -7.96 -0.15
CA ALA A 34 -7.71 -9.29 -0.74
C ALA A 34 -8.96 -10.12 -0.39
N MET A 35 -9.36 -10.16 0.88
CA MET A 35 -10.57 -10.87 1.32
C MET A 35 -11.84 -10.33 0.67
N MET A 36 -11.97 -9.00 0.52
CA MET A 36 -13.11 -8.35 -0.13
C MET A 36 -13.17 -8.64 -1.63
N TYR A 37 -12.02 -8.83 -2.28
CA TYR A 37 -11.99 -9.28 -3.65
C TYR A 37 -12.50 -10.72 -3.75
N PHE A 38 -11.92 -11.65 -2.97
CA PHE A 38 -12.25 -13.07 -3.01
C PHE A 38 -13.67 -13.41 -2.52
N SER A 39 -14.27 -12.57 -1.68
CA SER A 39 -15.66 -12.73 -1.25
C SER A 39 -16.68 -12.38 -2.34
N LYS A 40 -16.26 -11.62 -3.37
CA LYS A 40 -17.13 -11.13 -4.44
C LYS A 40 -16.81 -11.74 -5.79
N MET A 41 -15.54 -12.06 -6.03
CA MET A 41 -14.99 -12.47 -7.31
C MET A 41 -13.89 -13.52 -7.10
N SER A 42 -13.62 -14.32 -8.13
CA SER A 42 -12.44 -15.18 -8.18
C SER A 42 -11.45 -14.67 -9.23
N LEU A 43 -10.27 -15.29 -9.32
CA LEU A 43 -9.27 -15.00 -10.36
C LEU A 43 -9.66 -15.54 -11.74
N THR A 44 -10.95 -15.74 -12.01
CA THR A 44 -11.47 -16.18 -13.30
C THR A 44 -12.14 -15.01 -14.02
N PRO A 45 -11.89 -14.81 -15.33
CA PRO A 45 -12.52 -13.72 -16.07
C PRO A 45 -14.04 -13.76 -16.01
N ALA A 46 -14.65 -14.96 -16.06
CA ALA A 46 -16.10 -15.14 -15.97
C ALA A 46 -16.67 -14.59 -14.66
N SER A 47 -16.02 -14.84 -13.51
CA SER A 47 -16.48 -14.33 -12.22
C SER A 47 -16.51 -12.80 -12.18
N VAL A 48 -15.46 -12.15 -12.70
CA VAL A 48 -15.40 -10.69 -12.80
C VAL A 48 -16.49 -10.14 -13.73
N VAL A 49 -16.70 -10.78 -14.89
CA VAL A 49 -17.76 -10.40 -15.82
C VAL A 49 -19.14 -10.51 -15.15
N HIS A 50 -19.42 -11.61 -14.46
CA HIS A 50 -20.67 -11.80 -13.74
C HIS A 50 -20.87 -10.77 -12.61
N TYR A 51 -19.80 -10.41 -11.90
CA TYR A 51 -19.88 -9.41 -10.83
C TYR A 51 -20.28 -8.01 -11.35
N TYR A 52 -19.72 -7.59 -12.48
CA TYR A 52 -20.00 -6.25 -13.04
C TYR A 52 -21.24 -6.22 -13.93
N ARG A 53 -21.42 -7.22 -14.80
CA ARG A 53 -22.51 -7.28 -15.80
C ARG A 53 -23.72 -8.08 -15.35
N GLY A 54 -23.69 -8.66 -14.15
CA GLY A 54 -24.74 -9.51 -13.64
C GLY A 54 -24.66 -10.94 -14.19
N SER A 55 -25.47 -11.81 -13.61
CA SER A 55 -25.60 -13.21 -14.01
C SER A 55 -27.02 -13.67 -13.77
N GLN A 56 -27.64 -14.23 -14.81
CA GLN A 56 -28.95 -14.88 -14.68
C GLN A 56 -28.87 -16.10 -13.75
N ALA A 57 -27.80 -16.89 -13.86
CA ALA A 57 -27.60 -18.09 -13.04
C ALA A 57 -27.51 -17.78 -11.54
N ASN A 58 -26.97 -16.60 -11.19
CA ASN A 58 -26.84 -16.16 -9.79
C ASN A 58 -27.91 -15.13 -9.40
N PHE A 59 -28.91 -14.87 -10.26
CA PHE A 59 -29.94 -13.85 -10.06
C PHE A 59 -29.39 -12.47 -9.65
N THR A 60 -28.25 -12.09 -10.22
CA THR A 60 -27.56 -10.82 -9.91
C THR A 60 -27.75 -9.83 -11.03
N LEU A 61 -28.14 -8.60 -10.64
CA LEU A 61 -28.27 -7.49 -11.56
C LEU A 61 -26.90 -6.89 -11.90
N PRO A 62 -26.73 -6.37 -13.14
CA PRO A 62 -25.55 -5.58 -13.50
C PRO A 62 -25.41 -4.36 -12.60
N LYS A 63 -24.16 -3.95 -12.34
CA LYS A 63 -23.88 -2.70 -11.64
C LYS A 63 -24.45 -1.50 -12.39
N THR A 64 -25.07 -0.58 -11.67
CA THR A 64 -25.60 0.67 -12.22
C THR A 64 -24.48 1.69 -12.37
N PHE A 65 -24.68 2.68 -13.24
CA PHE A 65 -23.72 3.77 -13.42
C PHE A 65 -23.48 4.55 -12.11
N GLY A 66 -24.55 4.87 -11.38
CA GLY A 66 -24.45 5.55 -10.07
C GLY A 66 -23.60 4.78 -9.06
N SER A 67 -23.85 3.47 -8.92
CA SER A 67 -23.06 2.62 -8.02
C SER A 67 -21.57 2.56 -8.42
N MET A 68 -21.26 2.54 -9.72
CA MET A 68 -19.88 2.58 -10.20
C MET A 68 -19.23 3.93 -9.87
N LEU A 69 -19.96 5.03 -10.08
CA LEU A 69 -19.46 6.38 -9.81
C LEU A 69 -19.21 6.62 -8.32
N GLU A 70 -20.09 6.13 -7.45
CA GLU A 70 -19.91 6.19 -5.99
C GLU A 70 -18.62 5.47 -5.56
N VAL A 71 -18.39 4.26 -6.08
CA VAL A 71 -17.18 3.47 -5.78
C VAL A 71 -15.94 4.19 -6.30
N THR A 72 -15.96 4.72 -7.51
CA THR A 72 -14.83 5.47 -8.09
C THR A 72 -14.54 6.75 -7.32
N HIS A 73 -15.58 7.52 -6.97
CA HIS A 73 -15.45 8.75 -6.21
C HIS A 73 -14.83 8.50 -4.83
N GLY A 74 -15.22 7.41 -4.17
CA GLY A 74 -14.61 7.00 -2.91
C GLY A 74 -13.17 6.47 -3.06
N HIS A 75 -12.92 5.62 -4.06
CA HIS A 75 -11.62 4.98 -4.24
C HIS A 75 -10.52 5.92 -4.72
N LEU A 76 -10.78 6.79 -5.69
CA LEU A 76 -9.73 7.62 -6.29
C LEU A 76 -8.93 8.45 -5.26
N PRO A 77 -9.56 9.27 -4.38
CA PRO A 77 -8.82 10.05 -3.40
C PRO A 77 -8.15 9.16 -2.35
N VAL A 78 -8.84 8.11 -1.86
CA VAL A 78 -8.30 7.21 -0.84
C VAL A 78 -7.10 6.44 -1.36
N MET A 79 -7.18 5.86 -2.56
CA MET A 79 -6.07 5.14 -3.19
C MET A 79 -4.89 6.07 -3.47
N GLY A 80 -5.15 7.33 -3.87
CA GLY A 80 -4.10 8.35 -4.00
C GLY A 80 -3.35 8.59 -2.70
N LEU A 81 -4.08 8.74 -1.58
CA LEU A 81 -3.48 8.93 -0.25
C LEU A 81 -2.72 7.70 0.25
N VAL A 82 -3.30 6.50 0.09
CA VAL A 82 -2.66 5.22 0.48
C VAL A 82 -1.38 5.02 -0.33
N ALA A 83 -1.44 5.20 -1.65
CA ALA A 83 -0.30 5.10 -2.54
C ALA A 83 0.79 6.09 -2.12
N LEU A 84 0.44 7.37 -1.95
CA LEU A 84 1.38 8.41 -1.54
C LEU A 84 2.05 8.06 -0.22
N LEU A 85 1.29 7.69 0.81
CA LEU A 85 1.84 7.45 2.14
C LEU A 85 2.79 6.24 2.15
N LEU A 86 2.38 5.11 1.57
CA LEU A 86 3.21 3.91 1.53
C LEU A 86 4.46 4.11 0.69
N THR A 87 4.30 4.68 -0.52
CA THR A 87 5.43 4.88 -1.45
C THR A 87 6.39 5.96 -0.96
N HIS A 88 5.89 7.04 -0.35
CA HIS A 88 6.73 8.09 0.20
C HIS A 88 7.64 7.56 1.33
N LEU A 89 7.08 6.77 2.24
CA LEU A 89 7.87 6.10 3.28
C LEU A 89 8.86 5.09 2.67
N PHE A 90 8.47 4.42 1.59
CA PHE A 90 9.30 3.43 0.91
C PHE A 90 10.58 4.02 0.30
N ILE A 91 10.61 5.31 -0.05
CA ILE A 91 11.80 5.98 -0.60
C ILE A 91 12.99 5.89 0.38
N PHE A 92 12.73 5.88 1.69
CA PHE A 92 13.75 5.82 2.74
C PHE A 92 14.33 4.42 3.00
N THR A 93 13.83 3.40 2.31
CA THR A 93 14.36 2.02 2.40
C THR A 93 15.74 1.89 1.74
N GLY A 94 16.45 0.81 2.04
CA GLY A 94 17.76 0.51 1.46
C GLY A 94 17.74 -0.10 0.05
N TYR A 95 16.57 -0.19 -0.61
CA TYR A 95 16.47 -0.77 -1.95
C TYR A 95 17.13 0.12 -3.02
N SER A 96 17.51 -0.49 -4.14
CA SER A 96 18.05 0.23 -5.30
C SER A 96 17.01 1.20 -5.89
N LYS A 97 17.49 2.24 -6.59
CA LYS A 97 16.63 3.23 -7.25
C LYS A 97 15.67 2.57 -8.24
N PHE A 98 16.14 1.61 -9.02
CA PHE A 98 15.34 0.86 -9.98
C PHE A 98 14.16 0.12 -9.33
N VAL A 99 14.42 -0.65 -8.26
CA VAL A 99 13.36 -1.36 -7.52
C VAL A 99 12.34 -0.37 -6.95
N LYS A 100 12.81 0.74 -6.38
CA LYS A 100 11.92 1.80 -5.89
C LYS A 100 11.02 2.34 -7.00
N THR A 101 11.59 2.70 -8.14
CA THR A 101 10.82 3.24 -9.27
C THR A 101 9.77 2.25 -9.76
N ILE A 102 10.13 0.97 -9.95
CA ILE A 102 9.17 -0.05 -10.42
C ILE A 102 7.99 -0.18 -9.47
N PHE A 103 8.25 -0.36 -8.18
CA PHE A 103 7.17 -0.61 -7.22
C PHE A 103 6.34 0.63 -6.92
N ILE A 104 6.95 1.83 -6.92
CA ILE A 104 6.22 3.08 -6.76
C ILE A 104 5.32 3.33 -7.98
N ALA A 105 5.89 3.31 -9.20
CA ALA A 105 5.12 3.52 -10.41
C ALA A 105 4.06 2.44 -10.60
N GLY A 106 4.42 1.18 -10.36
CA GLY A 106 3.52 0.03 -10.44
C GLY A 106 2.32 0.18 -9.52
N PHE A 107 2.51 0.59 -8.27
CA PHE A 107 1.39 0.81 -7.33
C PHE A 107 0.38 1.82 -7.89
N PHE A 108 0.83 2.99 -8.35
CA PHE A 108 -0.05 4.01 -8.92
C PHE A 108 -0.75 3.54 -10.19
N VAL A 109 -0.01 2.90 -11.11
CA VAL A 109 -0.55 2.40 -12.38
C VAL A 109 -1.59 1.31 -12.13
N PHE A 110 -1.31 0.33 -11.26
CA PHE A 110 -2.27 -0.74 -10.95
C PHE A 110 -3.47 -0.23 -10.16
N ALA A 111 -3.32 0.73 -9.25
CA ALA A 111 -4.45 1.34 -8.56
C ALA A 111 -5.39 2.06 -9.54
N PHE A 112 -4.83 2.85 -10.46
CA PHE A 112 -5.62 3.59 -11.44
C PHE A 112 -6.28 2.67 -12.47
N LEU A 113 -5.50 1.78 -13.11
CA LEU A 113 -6.03 0.82 -14.08
C LEU A 113 -6.98 -0.20 -13.44
N GLY A 114 -6.80 -0.49 -12.15
CA GLY A 114 -7.71 -1.33 -11.37
C GLY A 114 -9.11 -0.73 -11.29
N GLU A 115 -9.23 0.59 -11.14
CA GLU A 115 -10.53 1.24 -11.15
C GLU A 115 -11.07 1.41 -12.58
N LEU A 116 -10.21 1.83 -13.51
CA LEU A 116 -10.59 1.97 -14.92
C LEU A 116 -11.11 0.65 -15.53
N SER A 117 -10.46 -0.47 -15.21
CA SER A 117 -10.88 -1.79 -15.70
C SER A 117 -12.28 -2.19 -15.22
N SER A 118 -12.73 -1.73 -14.04
CA SER A 118 -14.12 -1.91 -13.59
C SER A 118 -15.11 -1.32 -14.61
N TRP A 119 -14.83 -0.10 -15.08
CA TRP A 119 -15.63 0.60 -16.08
C TRP A 119 -15.58 -0.10 -17.43
N LEU A 120 -14.39 -0.50 -17.87
CA LEU A 120 -14.19 -1.18 -19.15
C LEU A 120 -14.95 -2.52 -19.22
N VAL A 121 -14.91 -3.33 -18.15
CA VAL A 121 -15.68 -4.59 -18.09
C VAL A 121 -17.19 -4.33 -18.18
N ARG A 122 -17.66 -3.29 -17.50
CA ARG A 122 -19.09 -2.99 -17.42
C ARG A 122 -19.65 -2.39 -18.71
N PHE A 123 -18.94 -1.44 -19.31
CA PHE A 123 -19.49 -0.58 -20.37
C PHE A 123 -18.84 -0.79 -21.74
N VAL A 124 -17.64 -1.36 -21.81
CA VAL A 124 -16.91 -1.53 -23.08
C VAL A 124 -16.95 -2.98 -23.54
N HIS A 125 -16.24 -3.88 -22.85
CA HIS A 125 -16.14 -5.28 -23.27
C HIS A 125 -15.79 -6.23 -22.11
N PRO A 126 -16.43 -7.43 -22.02
CA PRO A 126 -16.13 -8.40 -20.95
C PRO A 126 -14.67 -8.89 -20.94
N GLY A 127 -13.97 -8.84 -22.08
CA GLY A 127 -12.55 -9.23 -22.19
C GLY A 127 -11.60 -8.42 -21.29
N PHE A 128 -11.99 -7.21 -20.87
CA PHE A 128 -11.21 -6.42 -19.91
C PHE A 128 -11.18 -7.02 -18.49
N ALA A 129 -11.90 -8.12 -18.24
CA ALA A 129 -11.83 -8.84 -16.98
C ALA A 129 -10.42 -9.35 -16.66
N ILE A 130 -9.64 -9.72 -17.69
CA ILE A 130 -8.24 -10.11 -17.52
C ILE A 130 -7.41 -8.93 -17.00
N LEU A 131 -7.64 -7.73 -17.55
CA LEU A 131 -6.98 -6.51 -17.07
C LEU A 131 -7.33 -6.23 -15.61
N LYS A 132 -8.59 -6.40 -15.20
CA LYS A 132 -9.02 -6.23 -13.80
C LYS A 132 -8.27 -7.18 -12.87
N ILE A 133 -8.14 -8.44 -13.24
CA ILE A 133 -7.42 -9.45 -12.45
C ILE A 133 -5.92 -9.11 -12.38
N ALA A 134 -5.31 -8.75 -13.51
CA ALA A 134 -3.90 -8.37 -13.57
C ALA A 134 -3.60 -7.12 -12.72
N CYS A 135 -4.47 -6.11 -12.78
CA CYS A 135 -4.34 -4.90 -11.95
C CYS A 135 -4.52 -5.20 -10.47
N PHE A 136 -5.48 -6.05 -10.09
CA PHE A 136 -5.64 -6.49 -8.70
C PHE A 136 -4.38 -7.22 -8.21
N ALA A 137 -3.91 -8.24 -8.93
CA ALA A 137 -2.71 -8.98 -8.54
C ALA A 137 -1.46 -8.09 -8.49
N GLY A 138 -1.29 -7.21 -9.48
CA GLY A 138 -0.18 -6.26 -9.51
C GLY A 138 -0.21 -5.28 -8.34
N LEU A 139 -1.39 -4.76 -8.00
CA LEU A 139 -1.58 -3.88 -6.84
C LEU A 139 -1.25 -4.61 -5.54
N GLU A 140 -1.81 -5.80 -5.33
CA GLU A 140 -1.57 -6.65 -4.15
C GLU A 140 -0.09 -6.96 -3.96
N VAL A 141 0.60 -7.41 -5.01
CA VAL A 141 2.04 -7.70 -4.98
C VAL A 141 2.85 -6.44 -4.68
N SER A 142 2.50 -5.31 -5.32
CA SER A 142 3.21 -4.06 -5.10
C SER A 142 3.06 -3.54 -3.67
N MET A 143 1.84 -3.60 -3.13
CA MET A 143 1.53 -3.19 -1.77
C MET A 143 2.22 -4.10 -0.75
N ALA A 144 2.12 -5.42 -0.92
CA ALA A 144 2.77 -6.40 -0.05
C ALA A 144 4.28 -6.18 0.00
N PHE A 145 4.92 -5.96 -1.15
CA PHE A 145 6.36 -5.70 -1.22
C PHE A 145 6.78 -4.41 -0.53
N ILE A 146 6.00 -3.33 -0.69
CA ILE A 146 6.26 -2.05 -0.04
C ILE A 146 6.11 -2.20 1.49
N ILE A 147 5.01 -2.77 1.96
CA ILE A 147 4.75 -3.04 3.38
C ILE A 147 5.91 -3.88 3.96
N TRP A 148 6.30 -4.96 3.29
CA TRP A 148 7.44 -5.79 3.69
C TRP A 148 8.75 -4.99 3.77
N GLY A 149 9.01 -4.13 2.79
CA GLY A 149 10.18 -3.26 2.78
C GLY A 149 10.23 -2.30 3.97
N LEU A 150 9.07 -1.77 4.35
CA LEU A 150 8.92 -0.89 5.52
C LEU A 150 9.08 -1.66 6.84
N PHE A 151 8.58 -2.90 6.92
CA PHE A 151 8.89 -3.78 8.06
C PHE A 151 10.40 -4.03 8.19
N LYS A 152 11.10 -4.33 7.10
CA LYS A 152 12.56 -4.49 7.12
C LYS A 152 13.28 -3.21 7.56
N LEU A 153 12.82 -2.05 7.11
CA LEU A 153 13.35 -0.75 7.54
C LEU A 153 13.20 -0.57 9.06
N LEU A 154 12.03 -0.92 9.61
CA LEU A 154 11.73 -0.81 11.04
C LEU A 154 12.61 -1.75 11.89
N LEU A 155 12.84 -2.98 11.41
CA LEU A 155 13.71 -3.96 12.07
C LEU A 155 15.18 -3.52 12.02
N ALA A 156 15.65 -2.99 10.90
CA ALA A 156 17.01 -2.46 10.76
C ALA A 156 17.29 -1.28 11.72
N GLY A 157 16.29 -0.41 11.92
CA GLY A 157 16.35 0.67 12.91
C GLY A 157 16.50 0.17 14.35
N LYS A 158 15.82 -0.93 14.72
CA LYS A 158 15.93 -1.56 16.05
C LYS A 158 17.37 -2.02 16.34
N ARG A 159 18.00 -2.71 15.36
CA ARG A 159 19.35 -3.26 15.52
C ARG A 159 20.39 -2.16 15.73
N ARG A 160 20.29 -1.04 14.99
CA ARG A 160 21.19 0.11 15.17
C ARG A 160 20.99 0.84 16.50
N ALA A 161 19.75 0.96 16.99
CA ALA A 161 19.48 1.59 18.28
C ALA A 161 20.08 0.78 19.46
N LEU A 162 20.02 -0.54 19.39
CA LEU A 162 20.62 -1.43 20.40
C LEU A 162 22.15 -1.43 20.38
N GLN A 163 22.76 -1.19 19.22
CA GLN A 163 24.22 -1.15 19.05
C GLN A 163 24.86 0.20 19.40
N GLN A 164 24.08 1.27 19.59
CA GLN A 164 24.65 2.55 20.01
C GLN A 164 25.02 2.49 21.50
N PRO A 165 26.30 2.68 21.89
CA PRO A 165 26.66 2.77 23.29
C PRO A 165 25.94 3.98 23.88
N ARG A 166 25.13 3.74 24.94
CA ARG A 166 24.43 4.78 25.69
C ARG A 166 25.51 5.73 26.23
N LYS A 167 25.78 6.83 25.51
CA LYS A 167 26.66 7.90 26.00
C LYS A 167 26.08 8.34 27.35
N ARG A 168 26.73 7.89 28.42
CA ARG A 168 26.41 8.24 29.81
C ARG A 168 26.42 9.76 29.84
N LYS A 169 25.28 10.41 30.11
CA LYS A 169 25.27 11.84 30.41
C LYS A 169 26.22 11.99 31.61
N MET A 170 27.39 12.59 31.40
CA MET A 170 28.24 12.95 32.53
C MET A 170 27.44 13.94 33.38
N PRO A 171 27.38 13.76 34.71
CA PRO A 171 26.78 14.75 35.58
C PRO A 171 27.52 16.06 35.34
N ILE A 172 26.76 17.12 35.05
CA ILE A 172 27.26 18.48 35.03
C ILE A 172 27.74 18.74 36.45
N GLN A 173 29.05 18.61 36.69
CA GLN A 173 29.66 19.18 37.88
C GLN A 173 29.48 20.68 37.76
N PHE A 174 28.57 21.21 38.58
CA PHE A 174 28.52 22.63 38.88
C PHE A 174 29.91 23.02 39.39
N LEU A 175 30.62 23.84 38.62
CA LEU A 175 31.77 24.56 39.12
C LEU A 175 31.23 25.69 39.99
N GLU A 176 31.03 25.41 41.28
CA GLU A 176 31.16 26.43 42.32
C GLU A 176 32.66 26.64 42.55
N ASN A 177 33.13 27.85 42.26
CA ASN A 177 34.14 28.61 43.00
C ASN A 177 34.33 29.97 42.30
#